data_AF-A0A3M2EQZ2-F1
#
_entry.id   AF-A0A3M2EQZ2-F1
#
_cell.length_a   1.000
_cell.length_b   1.000
_cell.length_c   1.000
_cell.angle_alpha   90.00
_cell.angle_beta   90.00
_cell.angle_gamma   90.00
#
_symmetry.space_group_name_H-M   'P 1'
#
loop_
_entity.id
_entity.type
_entity.pdbx_description
1 polymer ?
#
loop_
_entity_poly.entity_id
_entity_poly.type
_entity_poly.pdbx_seq_one_letter_code
_entity_poly.pdbx_strand_id
1 'polypeptide(L)'
;MLLQSELARDPEADPQAASQKVRSLHPMLGWICCISVVGANPDGSLRTPVSFTAAGPDEEEALLRAFWDRVGRLERYRVTWVTFNGKAFDAEFLRTRSLVWELIPPRLDLFDDYLYGFHPHCDLKCLWRRSAVRLEDVCDLLGVPSPKQEMNGDGVCAALQAGDLDAVRRYCEADAVATLRCFQRLRPVIPFRRQPSPA
;
A
#
# COMPACT_ATOMS: atom_id res chain seq x y z
N MET A 1 -22.27 1.32 9.43
CA MET A 1 -22.14 1.03 7.99
C MET A 1 -20.91 0.17 7.69
N LEU A 2 -19.68 0.57 8.06
CA LEU A 2 -18.45 -0.22 7.82
C LEU A 2 -18.37 -1.57 8.57
N LEU A 3 -18.82 -1.61 9.82
CA LEU A 3 -18.87 -2.86 10.59
C LEU A 3 -19.85 -3.88 9.98
N GLN A 4 -20.98 -3.41 9.47
CA GLN A 4 -21.96 -4.29 8.81
C GLN A 4 -21.44 -4.85 7.48
N SER A 5 -20.61 -4.10 6.74
CA SER A 5 -19.99 -4.63 5.52
C SER A 5 -18.90 -5.66 5.79
N GLU A 6 -18.14 -5.53 6.89
CA GLU A 6 -17.16 -6.55 7.28
C GLU A 6 -17.83 -7.80 7.84
N LEU A 7 -18.86 -7.66 8.69
CA LEU A 7 -19.67 -8.79 9.17
C LEU A 7 -20.42 -9.51 8.03
N ALA A 8 -20.74 -8.80 6.94
CA ALA A 8 -21.32 -9.43 5.75
C ALA A 8 -20.31 -10.19 4.88
N ARG A 9 -19.01 -9.88 4.99
CA ARG A 9 -17.92 -10.59 4.28
C ARG A 9 -17.50 -11.87 5.00
N ASP A 10 -17.65 -11.90 6.32
CA ASP A 10 -17.38 -13.06 7.15
C ASP A 10 -18.47 -13.18 8.24
N PRO A 11 -19.58 -13.88 7.95
CA PRO A 11 -20.72 -14.01 8.88
C PRO A 11 -20.40 -14.79 10.15
N GLU A 12 -19.31 -15.58 10.16
CA GLU A 12 -18.84 -16.36 11.30
C GLU A 12 -17.82 -15.60 12.16
N ALA A 13 -17.38 -14.42 11.72
CA ALA A 13 -16.42 -13.62 12.47
C ALA A 13 -16.99 -13.13 13.81
N ASP A 14 -16.17 -13.25 14.87
CA ASP A 14 -16.47 -12.63 16.17
C ASP A 14 -16.72 -11.11 15.99
N PRO A 15 -17.90 -10.59 16.41
CA PRO A 15 -18.22 -9.18 16.29
C PRO A 15 -17.19 -8.24 16.90
N GLN A 16 -16.50 -8.66 17.97
CA GLN A 16 -15.47 -7.86 18.61
C GLN A 16 -14.19 -7.79 17.78
N ALA A 17 -13.73 -8.92 17.25
CA ALA A 17 -12.62 -8.99 16.30
C ALA A 17 -12.90 -8.21 15.01
N ALA A 18 -14.10 -8.34 14.43
CA ALA A 18 -14.51 -7.59 13.24
C ALA A 18 -14.53 -6.07 13.49
N SER A 19 -15.03 -5.65 14.65
CA SER A 19 -15.00 -4.24 15.07
C SER A 19 -13.56 -3.72 15.21
N GLN A 20 -12.68 -4.49 15.84
CA GLN A 20 -11.27 -4.12 15.97
C GLN A 20 -10.59 -3.98 14.60
N LYS A 21 -10.84 -4.91 13.67
CA LYS A 21 -10.31 -4.86 12.30
C LYS A 21 -10.79 -3.60 11.57
N VAL A 22 -12.09 -3.32 11.58
CA VAL A 22 -12.66 -2.11 10.97
C VAL A 22 -12.03 -0.84 11.51
N ARG A 23 -11.84 -0.76 12.84
CA ARG A 23 -11.23 0.40 13.48
C ARG A 23 -9.76 0.54 13.13
N SER A 24 -9.02 -0.57 13.07
CA SER A 24 -7.60 -0.57 12.70
C SER A 24 -7.36 -0.13 11.24
N LEU A 25 -8.33 -0.38 10.36
CA LEU A 25 -8.28 -0.01 8.94
C LEU A 25 -8.97 1.33 8.64
N HIS A 26 -9.43 2.06 9.66
CA HIS A 26 -10.01 3.38 9.48
C HIS A 26 -8.94 4.46 9.69
N PRO A 27 -8.69 5.38 8.74
CA PRO A 27 -7.56 6.31 8.78
C PRO A 27 -7.57 7.25 9.99
N MET A 28 -8.75 7.55 10.54
CA MET A 28 -8.87 8.38 11.75
C MET A 28 -8.72 7.62 13.08
N LEU A 29 -8.87 6.28 13.08
CA LEU A 29 -8.92 5.48 14.31
C LEU A 29 -7.74 4.53 14.46
N GLY A 30 -7.18 4.06 13.34
CA GLY A 30 -5.98 3.24 13.30
C GLY A 30 -4.70 4.08 13.26
N TRP A 31 -3.59 3.36 13.15
CA TRP A 31 -2.24 3.88 13.01
C TRP A 31 -1.44 2.96 12.09
N ILE A 32 -0.36 3.46 11.53
CA ILE A 32 0.50 2.76 10.57
C ILE A 32 1.64 2.09 11.32
N CYS A 33 1.68 0.76 11.29
CA CYS A 33 2.76 -0.03 11.89
C CYS A 33 3.91 -0.31 10.91
N CYS A 34 3.65 -0.29 9.60
CA CYS A 34 4.68 -0.52 8.59
C CYS A 34 4.35 0.15 7.25
N ILE A 35 5.38 0.72 6.61
CA ILE A 35 5.36 1.15 5.21
C ILE A 35 6.56 0.51 4.52
N SER A 36 6.35 -0.19 3.41
CA SER A 36 7.43 -0.71 2.57
C SER A 36 7.36 -0.13 1.16
N VAL A 37 8.50 0.30 0.64
CA VAL A 37 8.63 0.80 -0.72
C VAL A 37 9.71 0.04 -1.48
N VAL A 38 9.44 -0.26 -2.74
CA VAL A 38 10.39 -0.91 -3.65
C VAL A 38 10.37 -0.20 -5.00
N GLY A 39 11.55 -0.07 -5.60
CA GLY A 39 11.72 0.49 -6.94
C GLY A 39 12.35 -0.52 -7.89
N ALA A 40 12.29 -0.24 -9.18
CA ALA A 40 13.00 -1.00 -10.20
C ALA A 40 14.27 -0.27 -10.67
N ASN A 41 15.24 -1.03 -11.14
CA ASN A 41 16.36 -0.55 -11.94
C ASN A 41 15.94 -0.40 -13.42
N PRO A 42 16.72 0.32 -14.24
CA PRO A 42 16.41 0.48 -15.66
C PRO A 42 16.29 -0.82 -16.45
N ASP A 43 17.00 -1.87 -16.02
CA ASP A 43 16.94 -3.23 -16.58
C ASP A 43 15.71 -4.03 -16.14
N GLY A 44 14.85 -3.46 -15.29
CA GLY A 44 13.67 -4.10 -14.72
C GLY A 44 13.95 -4.95 -13.48
N SER A 45 15.20 -5.10 -13.03
CA SER A 45 15.49 -5.78 -11.77
C SER A 45 14.96 -4.98 -10.57
N LEU A 46 14.53 -5.67 -9.52
CA LEU A 46 14.05 -5.02 -8.31
C LEU A 46 15.23 -4.50 -7.48
N ARG A 47 15.06 -3.30 -6.91
CA ARG A 47 15.94 -2.81 -5.84
C ARG A 47 15.56 -3.47 -4.52
N THR A 48 16.46 -3.41 -3.55
CA THR A 48 16.13 -3.81 -2.17
C THR A 48 14.97 -2.96 -1.64
N PRO A 49 13.92 -3.59 -1.09
CA PRO A 49 12.87 -2.86 -0.39
C PRO A 49 13.44 -2.01 0.74
N VAL A 50 12.79 -0.88 1.01
CA VAL A 50 13.06 -0.05 2.18
C VAL A 50 11.79 0.01 2.99
N SER A 51 11.88 -0.36 4.25
CA SER A 51 10.73 -0.42 5.15
C SER A 51 10.94 0.46 6.38
N PHE A 52 9.82 0.99 6.86
CA PHE A 52 9.72 1.81 8.06
C PHE A 52 8.70 1.13 8.97
N THR A 53 9.05 0.91 10.23
CA THR A 53 8.22 0.14 11.18
C THR A 53 8.05 0.90 12.49
N ALA A 54 6.92 0.68 13.14
CA ALA A 54 6.57 1.25 14.43
C ALA A 54 5.98 0.13 15.30
N ALA A 55 6.54 -0.06 16.50
CA ALA A 55 6.09 -1.06 17.46
C ALA A 55 4.75 -0.71 18.11
N GLY A 56 4.50 0.59 18.25
CA GLY A 56 3.30 1.15 18.84
C GLY A 56 2.88 2.46 18.18
N PRO A 57 1.67 2.96 18.51
CA PRO A 57 1.16 4.23 17.98
C PRO A 57 2.06 5.43 18.28
N ASP A 58 2.81 5.38 19.38
CA ASP A 58 3.76 6.41 19.82
C ASP A 58 5.02 6.50 18.93
N GLU A 59 5.32 5.46 18.16
CA GLU A 59 6.42 5.45 17.19
C GLU A 59 5.99 5.81 15.76
N GLU A 60 4.69 5.96 15.50
CA GLU A 60 4.15 6.23 14.16
C GLU A 60 4.69 7.55 13.57
N GLU A 61 4.86 8.58 14.41
CA GLU A 61 5.42 9.86 13.97
C GLU A 61 6.82 9.68 13.38
N ALA A 62 7.69 8.93 14.06
CA ALA A 62 9.06 8.68 13.63
C ALA A 62 9.09 7.87 12.33
N LEU A 63 8.22 6.86 12.21
CA LEU A 63 8.02 6.09 10.99
C LEU A 63 7.64 7.00 9.82
N LEU A 64 6.63 7.86 10.00
CA LEU A 64 6.13 8.75 8.95
C LEU A 64 7.16 9.81 8.56
N ARG A 65 7.88 10.40 9.53
CA ARG A 65 8.98 11.34 9.25
C ARG A 65 10.05 10.68 8.39
N ALA A 66 10.51 9.49 8.77
CA ALA A 66 11.52 8.75 8.01
C ALA A 66 11.04 8.38 6.59
N PHE A 67 9.78 7.99 6.45
CA PHE A 67 9.17 7.73 5.15
C PHE A 67 9.13 9.00 4.27
N TRP A 68 8.64 10.13 4.80
CA TRP A 68 8.57 11.37 4.03
C TRP A 68 9.94 11.95 3.69
N ASP A 69 10.94 11.84 4.58
CA ASP A 69 12.32 12.20 4.28
C ASP A 69 12.88 11.38 3.11
N ARG A 70 12.54 10.10 3.03
CA ARG A 70 12.91 9.25 1.91
C ARG A 70 12.21 9.68 0.62
N VAL A 71 10.92 10.01 0.68
CA VAL A 71 10.13 10.49 -0.45
C VAL A 71 10.63 11.85 -0.97
N GLY A 72 11.01 12.77 -0.07
CA GLY A 72 11.56 14.08 -0.44
C GLY A 72 12.85 13.99 -1.27
N ARG A 73 13.67 12.95 -1.06
CA ARG A 73 14.85 12.68 -1.90
C ARG A 73 14.50 12.35 -3.36
N LEU A 74 13.23 12.05 -3.64
CA LEU A 74 12.73 11.75 -4.99
C LEU A 74 12.19 12.97 -5.74
N GLU A 75 12.12 14.16 -5.13
CA GLU A 75 11.53 15.37 -5.73
C GLU A 75 12.08 15.69 -7.13
N ARG A 76 13.38 15.47 -7.35
CA ARG A 76 14.04 15.71 -8.65
C ARG A 76 13.71 14.69 -9.74
N TYR A 77 13.00 13.62 -9.42
CA TYR A 77 12.66 12.55 -10.36
C TYR A 77 11.18 12.56 -10.70
N ARG A 78 10.86 12.24 -11.96
CA ARG A 78 9.50 11.85 -12.35
C ARG A 78 9.24 10.44 -11.80
N VAL A 79 8.38 10.36 -10.79
CA VAL A 79 7.99 9.11 -10.14
C VAL A 79 6.59 8.73 -10.60
N THR A 80 6.38 7.44 -10.83
CA THR A 80 5.04 6.87 -10.87
C THR A 80 4.86 6.01 -9.62
N TRP A 81 3.93 6.39 -8.77
CA TRP A 81 3.56 5.64 -7.59
C TRP A 81 2.73 4.45 -8.02
N VAL A 82 3.18 3.23 -7.72
CA VAL A 82 2.46 2.01 -8.06
C VAL A 82 1.94 1.40 -6.78
N THR A 83 0.63 1.16 -6.72
CA THR A 83 -0.05 0.59 -5.54
C THR A 83 -1.09 -0.44 -5.97
N PHE A 84 -1.60 -1.22 -5.01
CA PHE A 84 -2.77 -2.06 -5.20
C PHE A 84 -3.86 -1.63 -4.22
N ASN A 85 -4.94 -1.03 -4.71
CA ASN A 85 -5.97 -0.35 -3.92
C ASN A 85 -5.51 0.95 -3.21
N GLY A 86 -4.34 1.48 -3.55
CA GLY A 86 -3.76 2.60 -2.81
C GLY A 86 -4.44 3.94 -2.99
N LYS A 87 -5.21 4.15 -4.07
CA LYS A 87 -6.02 5.39 -4.20
C LYS A 87 -7.13 5.44 -3.16
N ALA A 88 -7.69 4.28 -2.81
CA ALA A 88 -8.82 4.14 -1.89
C ALA A 88 -8.41 3.72 -0.48
N PHE A 89 -7.12 3.49 -0.22
CA PHE A 89 -6.63 3.05 1.08
C PHE A 89 -5.34 3.77 1.46
N ASP A 90 -4.20 3.38 0.89
CA ASP A 90 -2.87 3.89 1.27
C ASP A 90 -2.78 5.43 1.25
N ALA A 91 -3.24 6.06 0.17
CA ALA A 91 -3.17 7.50 -0.02
C ALA A 91 -4.05 8.27 1.00
N GLU A 92 -5.22 7.74 1.33
CA GLU A 92 -6.09 8.32 2.36
C GLU A 92 -5.47 8.15 3.74
N PHE A 93 -4.99 6.95 4.05
CA PHE A 93 -4.37 6.64 5.34
C PHE A 93 -3.11 7.49 5.58
N LEU A 94 -2.20 7.55 4.61
CA LEU A 94 -0.99 8.35 4.69
C LEU A 94 -1.32 9.84 4.87
N ARG A 95 -2.30 10.36 4.14
CA ARG A 95 -2.71 11.77 4.25
C ARG A 95 -3.27 12.09 5.63
N THR A 96 -4.21 11.28 6.11
CA THR A 96 -4.85 11.47 7.41
C THR A 96 -3.85 11.32 8.55
N ARG A 97 -3.00 10.28 8.54
CA ARG A 97 -2.03 10.07 9.62
C ARG A 97 -0.91 11.11 9.60
N SER A 98 -0.49 11.59 8.42
CA SER A 98 0.45 12.71 8.34
C SER A 98 -0.14 14.00 8.94
N LEU A 99 -1.43 14.26 8.71
CA LEU A 99 -2.12 15.40 9.32
C LEU A 99 -2.18 15.30 10.85
N VAL A 100 -2.43 14.11 11.41
CA VAL A 100 -2.45 13.88 12.87
C VAL A 100 -1.12 14.25 13.52
N TRP A 101 0.00 14.01 12.84
CA TRP A 101 1.35 14.31 13.32
C TRP A 101 1.93 15.63 12.79
N GLU A 102 1.10 16.47 12.18
CA GLU A 102 1.49 17.77 11.62
C GLU A 102 2.67 17.68 10.61
N LEU A 103 2.74 16.56 9.88
CA LEU A 103 3.75 16.32 8.86
C LEU A 103 3.25 16.78 7.50
N ILE A 104 4.11 17.47 6.74
CA ILE A 104 3.82 17.94 5.39
C ILE A 104 4.46 16.97 4.38
N PRO A 105 3.66 16.20 3.62
CA PRO A 105 4.19 15.32 2.59
C PRO A 105 4.90 16.13 1.49
N PRO A 106 6.17 15.83 1.16
CA PRO A 106 6.92 16.57 0.13
C PRO A 106 6.39 16.33 -1.30
N ARG A 107 5.60 15.28 -1.49
CA ARG A 107 5.06 14.87 -2.80
C ARG A 107 3.58 14.58 -2.70
N LEU A 108 2.78 15.49 -3.26
CA LEU A 108 1.32 15.36 -3.29
C LEU A 108 0.81 14.46 -4.42
N ASP A 109 1.68 14.09 -5.36
CA ASP A 109 1.32 13.26 -6.51
C ASP A 109 1.02 11.79 -6.14
N LEU A 110 1.47 11.34 -4.96
CA LEU A 110 1.04 10.09 -4.33
C LEU A 110 -0.45 10.10 -3.94
N PHE A 111 -1.06 11.28 -3.84
CA PHE A 111 -2.44 11.47 -3.44
C PHE A 111 -3.40 11.66 -4.63
N ASP A 112 -2.94 11.46 -5.87
CA ASP A 112 -3.78 11.48 -7.06
C ASP A 112 -4.76 10.29 -7.05
N ASP A 113 -6.00 10.59 -6.72
CA ASP A 113 -7.10 9.61 -6.60
C ASP A 113 -7.90 9.43 -7.90
N TYR A 114 -7.44 9.99 -9.04
CA TYR A 114 -8.19 9.89 -10.28
C TYR A 114 -8.25 8.44 -10.76
N LEU A 115 -9.40 7.79 -10.58
CA LEU A 115 -9.57 6.34 -10.79
C LEU A 115 -9.32 5.85 -12.22
N TYR A 116 -9.33 6.75 -13.21
CA TYR A 116 -9.03 6.43 -14.62
C TYR A 116 -7.60 6.85 -15.01
N GLY A 117 -6.87 7.50 -14.11
CA GLY A 117 -5.48 7.90 -14.30
C GLY A 117 -4.52 6.88 -13.71
N PHE A 118 -3.50 6.53 -14.49
CA PHE A 118 -2.40 5.65 -14.06
C PHE A 118 -1.06 6.39 -13.93
N HIS A 119 -1.09 7.72 -13.97
CA HIS A 119 0.05 8.59 -13.70
C HIS A 119 -0.49 9.90 -13.11
N PRO A 120 0.15 10.46 -12.07
CA PRO A 120 1.37 10.00 -11.41
C PRO A 120 1.16 8.83 -10.44
N HIS A 121 -0.08 8.49 -10.10
CA HIS A 121 -0.42 7.34 -9.25
C HIS A 121 -1.13 6.25 -10.06
N CYS A 122 -0.45 5.12 -10.24
CA CYS A 122 -0.91 3.90 -10.88
C CYS A 122 -1.43 2.91 -9.83
N ASP A 123 -2.74 2.90 -9.60
CA ASP A 123 -3.38 1.87 -8.77
C ASP A 123 -3.80 0.68 -9.65
N LEU A 124 -3.15 -0.47 -9.45
CA LEU A 124 -3.40 -1.67 -10.25
C LEU A 124 -4.81 -2.22 -10.08
N LYS A 125 -5.44 -2.04 -8.91
CA LYS A 125 -6.81 -2.49 -8.69
C LYS A 125 -7.81 -1.72 -9.57
N CYS A 126 -7.45 -0.52 -10.03
CA CYS A 126 -8.25 0.25 -10.98
C CYS A 126 -8.33 -0.38 -12.39
N LEU A 127 -7.60 -1.46 -12.68
CA LEU A 127 -7.81 -2.25 -13.90
C LEU A 127 -9.06 -3.15 -13.80
N TRP A 128 -9.47 -3.54 -12.59
CA TRP A 128 -10.58 -4.46 -12.33
C TRP A 128 -11.71 -3.82 -11.51
N ARG A 129 -12.12 -2.60 -11.86
CA ARG A 129 -13.05 -1.77 -11.04
C ARG A 129 -14.43 -2.38 -10.80
N ARG A 130 -14.85 -3.32 -11.65
CA ARG A 130 -16.16 -3.99 -11.57
C ARG A 130 -16.10 -5.32 -10.82
N SER A 131 -14.91 -5.74 -10.41
CA SER A 131 -14.66 -7.04 -9.81
C SER A 131 -13.99 -6.87 -8.45
N ALA A 132 -14.39 -7.69 -7.49
CA ALA A 132 -13.70 -7.76 -6.20
C ALA A 132 -12.43 -8.59 -6.37
N VAL A 133 -11.34 -7.93 -6.78
CA VAL A 133 -10.03 -8.57 -7.04
C VAL A 133 -9.05 -8.24 -5.91
N ARG A 134 -8.40 -9.28 -5.39
CA ARG A 134 -7.29 -9.20 -4.44
C ARG A 134 -5.95 -9.24 -5.16
N LEU A 135 -4.88 -8.79 -4.50
CA LEU A 135 -3.54 -8.84 -5.07
C LEU A 135 -3.16 -10.28 -5.45
N GLU A 136 -3.58 -11.25 -4.63
CA GLU A 136 -3.29 -12.67 -4.86
C GLU A 136 -3.90 -13.19 -6.17
N ASP A 137 -5.15 -12.82 -6.47
CA ASP A 137 -5.81 -13.22 -7.72
C ASP A 137 -5.02 -12.74 -8.94
N VAL A 138 -4.44 -11.54 -8.85
CA VAL A 138 -3.60 -10.95 -9.90
C VAL A 138 -2.23 -11.61 -9.96
N CYS A 139 -1.64 -11.95 -8.81
CA CYS A 139 -0.39 -12.70 -8.75
C CYS A 139 -0.54 -14.07 -9.42
N ASP A 140 -1.61 -14.80 -9.10
CA ASP A 140 -1.91 -16.12 -9.67
C ASP A 140 -2.14 -16.04 -11.18
N LEU A 141 -2.93 -15.06 -11.63
CA LEU A 141 -3.16 -14.79 -13.06
C LEU A 141 -1.85 -14.55 -13.83
N LEU A 142 -0.89 -13.85 -13.22
CA LEU A 142 0.35 -13.43 -13.87
C LEU A 142 1.53 -14.38 -13.61
N GLY A 143 1.33 -15.45 -12.82
CA GLY A 143 2.41 -16.34 -12.39
C GLY A 143 3.50 -15.60 -11.59
N VAL A 144 3.12 -14.60 -10.80
CA VAL A 144 4.00 -13.90 -9.86
C VAL A 144 3.89 -14.59 -8.50
N PRO A 145 5.00 -14.88 -7.79
CA PRO A 145 4.92 -15.43 -6.44
C PRO A 145 4.10 -14.53 -5.52
N SER A 146 3.04 -15.10 -4.94
CA SER A 146 2.15 -14.41 -4.01
C SER A 146 2.77 -14.28 -2.62
N PRO A 147 2.57 -13.15 -1.92
CA PRO A 147 3.07 -12.91 -0.56
C PRO A 147 2.47 -13.85 0.50
N LYS A 148 1.37 -14.55 0.19
CA LYS A 148 0.65 -15.46 1.10
C LYS A 148 1.41 -16.71 1.57
N GLN A 149 2.65 -16.94 1.15
CA GLN A 149 3.37 -18.15 1.56
C GLN A 149 3.77 -18.14 3.05
N GLU A 150 3.72 -16.99 3.75
CA GLU A 150 4.14 -16.89 5.16
C GLU A 150 3.11 -16.26 6.11
N MET A 151 2.28 -15.29 5.67
CA MET A 151 1.32 -14.58 6.54
C MET A 151 0.15 -13.99 5.73
N ASN A 152 -1.06 -13.90 6.33
CA ASN A 152 -2.20 -13.15 5.78
C ASN A 152 -2.39 -11.81 6.51
N GLY A 153 -3.23 -10.91 5.99
CA GLY A 153 -3.47 -9.59 6.60
C GLY A 153 -3.97 -9.64 8.04
N ASP A 154 -4.64 -10.72 8.46
CA ASP A 154 -5.08 -10.93 9.84
C ASP A 154 -3.91 -11.28 10.78
N GLY A 155 -2.85 -11.89 10.24
CA GLY A 155 -1.62 -12.20 10.97
C GLY A 155 -0.78 -10.99 11.35
N VAL A 156 -0.96 -9.83 10.68
CA VAL A 156 -0.22 -8.59 11.00
C VAL A 156 -0.51 -8.15 12.44
N CYS A 157 -1.77 -8.18 12.88
CA CYS A 157 -2.12 -7.76 14.24
C CYS A 157 -1.53 -8.69 15.29
N ALA A 158 -1.57 -10.01 15.03
CA ALA A 158 -0.98 -11.01 15.92
C ALA A 158 0.55 -10.88 16.00
N ALA A 159 1.23 -10.70 14.87
CA ALA A 159 2.68 -10.49 14.81
C ALA A 159 3.08 -9.22 15.57
N LEU A 160 2.34 -8.13 15.37
CA LEU A 160 2.57 -6.87 16.07
C LEU A 160 2.36 -6.99 17.58
N GLN A 161 1.29 -7.66 18.02
CA GLN A 161 1.03 -7.95 19.44
C GLN A 161 2.10 -8.85 20.07
N ALA A 162 2.68 -9.76 19.28
CA ALA A 162 3.79 -10.61 19.69
C ALA A 162 5.16 -9.88 19.65
N GLY A 163 5.21 -8.64 19.18
CA GLY A 163 6.45 -7.87 19.02
C GLY A 163 7.31 -8.31 17.83
N ASP A 164 6.79 -9.15 16.93
CA ASP A 164 7.50 -9.62 15.73
C ASP A 164 7.36 -8.62 14.58
N LEU A 165 8.02 -7.46 14.72
CA LEU A 165 8.07 -6.44 13.67
C LEU A 165 8.75 -6.92 12.40
N ASP A 166 9.62 -7.92 12.50
CA ASP A 166 10.30 -8.50 11.36
C ASP A 166 9.34 -9.31 10.49
N ALA A 167 8.37 -10.02 11.07
CA ALA A 167 7.27 -10.64 10.32
C ALA A 167 6.37 -9.60 9.65
N VAL A 168 6.00 -8.52 10.36
CA VAL A 168 5.22 -7.40 9.79
C VAL A 168 5.96 -6.78 8.60
N ARG A 169 7.27 -6.53 8.75
CA ARG A 169 8.13 -6.00 7.70
C ARG A 169 8.18 -6.93 6.49
N ARG A 170 8.48 -8.22 6.68
CA ARG A 170 8.56 -9.21 5.59
C ARG A 170 7.26 -9.28 4.79
N TYR A 171 6.12 -9.26 5.47
CA TYR A 171 4.80 -9.24 4.82
C TYR A 171 4.61 -7.99 3.97
N CYS A 172 4.88 -6.80 4.54
CA CYS A 172 4.73 -5.53 3.81
C CYS A 172 5.70 -5.42 2.63
N GLU A 173 6.94 -5.91 2.76
CA GLU A 173 7.91 -6.00 1.67
C GLU A 173 7.44 -6.95 0.56
N ALA A 174 6.88 -8.11 0.92
CA ALA A 174 6.36 -9.08 -0.02
C ALA A 174 5.18 -8.52 -0.84
N ASP A 175 4.24 -7.82 -0.21
CA ASP A 175 3.13 -7.12 -0.88
C ASP A 175 3.64 -6.03 -1.85
N ALA A 176 4.63 -5.24 -1.43
CA ALA A 176 5.23 -4.19 -2.27
C ALA A 176 5.96 -4.79 -3.49
N VAL A 177 6.72 -5.87 -3.27
CA VAL A 177 7.43 -6.61 -4.33
C VAL A 177 6.44 -7.24 -5.32
N ALA A 178 5.40 -7.91 -4.82
CA ALA A 178 4.37 -8.51 -5.64
C ALA A 178 3.65 -7.46 -6.48
N THR A 179 3.26 -6.33 -5.87
CA THR A 179 2.65 -5.19 -6.56
C THR A 179 3.53 -4.68 -7.71
N LEU A 180 4.83 -4.46 -7.46
CA LEU A 180 5.74 -3.98 -8.51
C LEU A 180 5.96 -5.02 -9.62
N ARG A 181 6.05 -6.31 -9.30
CA ARG A 181 6.13 -7.38 -10.30
C ARG A 181 4.87 -7.48 -11.16
N CYS A 182 3.69 -7.40 -10.54
CA CYS A 182 2.42 -7.35 -11.25
C CYS A 182 2.37 -6.14 -12.19
N PHE A 183 2.79 -4.96 -11.72
CA PHE A 183 2.90 -3.77 -12.57
C PHE A 183 3.81 -3.98 -13.78
N GLN A 184 4.99 -4.60 -13.60
CA GLN A 184 5.90 -4.86 -14.71
C GLN A 184 5.27 -5.75 -15.79
N ARG A 185 4.47 -6.74 -15.41
CA ARG A 185 3.72 -7.62 -16.33
C ARG A 185 2.54 -6.91 -16.99
N LEU A 186 1.85 -6.05 -16.25
CA LEU A 186 0.66 -5.31 -16.71
C LEU A 186 1.01 -4.03 -17.49
N ARG A 187 2.26 -3.56 -17.43
CA ARG A 187 2.70 -2.31 -18.08
C ARG A 187 2.28 -2.19 -19.56
N PRO A 188 2.32 -3.25 -20.40
CA PRO A 188 1.88 -3.15 -21.80
C PRO A 188 0.38 -2.86 -21.98
N VAL A 189 -0.45 -3.17 -20.98
CA VAL A 189 -1.91 -2.98 -21.02
C VAL A 189 -2.39 -1.79 -20.18
N ILE A 190 -1.47 -1.08 -19.50
CA ILE A 190 -1.80 0.13 -18.74
C ILE A 190 -1.72 1.34 -19.68
N PRO A 191 -2.78 2.17 -19.77
CA PRO A 191 -2.83 3.32 -20.67
C PRO A 191 -2.05 4.50 -20.09
N PHE A 192 -0.72 4.40 -20.05
CA PHE A 192 0.13 5.56 -19.85
C PHE A 192 -0.07 6.50 -21.04
N ARG A 193 -0.78 7.62 -20.83
CA ARG A 193 -0.83 8.68 -21.84
C ARG A 193 0.62 9.07 -22.14
N ARG A 194 1.06 8.90 -23.39
CA ARG A 194 2.26 9.59 -23.86
C ARG A 194 1.99 11.07 -23.64
N GLN A 195 2.76 11.70 -22.74
CA GLN A 195 2.76 13.16 -22.73
C GLN A 195 3.22 13.59 -24.14
N PRO A 196 2.58 14.59 -24.76
CA PRO A 196 3.14 15.16 -25.98
C PRO A 196 4.59 15.54 -25.70
N SER A 197 5.50 15.23 -26.63
CA SER A 197 6.86 15.74 -26.54
C SER A 197 6.79 17.25 -26.36
N PRO A 198 7.58 17.84 -25.45
CA PRO A 198 7.71 19.29 -25.43
C PRO A 198 8.11 19.74 -26.83
N ALA A 199 7.36 20.70 -27.36
CA ALA A 199 7.65 21.35 -28.64
C ALA A 199 8.95 22.17 -28.55
#